data_AF-A0A939CYV5-F1
#
_entry.id   AF-A0A939CYV5-F1
#
_cell.length_a   1.000
_cell.length_b   1.000
_cell.length_c   1.000
_cell.angle_alpha   90.00
_cell.angle_beta   90.00
_cell.angle_gamma   90.00
#
_symmetry.space_group_name_H-M   'P 1'
#
loop_
_entity.id
_entity.type
_entity.pdbx_description
1 polymer ?
#
loop_
_entity_poly.entity_id
_entity_poly.type
_entity_poly.pdbx_seq_one_letter_code
_entity_poly.pdbx_strand_id
1 'polypeptide(L)' 'MSKKTLITLNLSDAELELLNSLSEKKDMNKSAVLRQALRMMGLIEQRIEQGEKFYFETVDEKKSELILV' A
#
# COMPACT_ATOMS: atom_id res chain seq x y z
N MET A 1 17.57 19.58 -1.57
CA MET A 1 16.72 19.16 -0.43
C MET A 1 15.29 19.00 -0.92
N SER A 2 14.72 17.79 -0.89
CA SER A 2 13.29 17.62 -1.18
C SER A 2 12.47 18.25 -0.04
N LYS A 3 11.60 19.22 -0.35
CA LYS A 3 10.70 19.83 0.64
C LYS A 3 9.80 18.75 1.24
N LYS A 4 9.75 18.65 2.57
CA LYS A 4 8.82 17.77 3.30
C LYS A 4 7.78 18.64 3.99
N THR A 5 6.50 18.26 3.86
CA THR A 5 5.39 18.92 4.53
C THR A 5 4.88 18.02 5.64
N LEU A 6 4.68 18.57 6.83
CA LEU A 6 4.06 17.84 7.93
C LEU A 6 2.56 17.68 7.64
N ILE A 7 2.04 16.47 7.80
CA ILE A 7 0.63 16.16 7.63
C ILE A 7 0.12 15.49 8.92
N THR A 8 -1.12 15.78 9.29
CA THR A 8 -1.85 15.10 10.36
C THR A 8 -2.98 14.33 9.70
N LEU A 9 -3.20 13.09 10.15
CA LEU A 9 -4.20 12.20 9.58
C LEU A 9 -5.02 11.59 10.71
N ASN A 10 -6.35 11.62 10.56
CA ASN A 10 -7.26 10.91 11.44
C ASN A 10 -7.45 9.50 10.89
N LEU A 11 -7.37 8.50 11.76
CA LEU A 11 -7.59 7.10 11.42
C LEU A 11 -8.77 6.58 12.23
N SER A 12 -9.57 5.73 11.60
CA SER A 12 -10.44 4.82 12.34
C SER A 12 -9.61 3.81 13.14
N ASP A 13 -10.23 3.19 14.14
CA ASP A 13 -9.56 2.17 14.96
C ASP A 13 -9.03 1.02 14.09
N ALA A 14 -9.80 0.60 13.09
CA ALA A 14 -9.41 -0.46 12.16
C ALA A 14 -8.17 -0.10 11.32
N GLU A 15 -8.08 1.14 10.83
CA GLU A 15 -6.91 1.58 10.06
C GLU A 15 -5.66 1.72 10.94
N LEU A 16 -5.83 2.18 12.18
CA LEU A 16 -4.73 2.28 13.14
C LEU A 16 -4.21 0.89 13.53
N GLU A 17 -5.10 -0.07 13.77
CA GLU A 17 -4.74 -1.46 14.07
C GLU A 17 -3.98 -2.10 12.90
N LEU A 18 -4.47 -1.91 11.67
CA LEU A 18 -3.77 -2.36 10.47
C LEU A 18 -2.38 -1.73 10.36
N LEU A 19 -2.26 -0.42 10.60
CA LEU A 19 -0.98 0.29 10.55
C LEU A 19 0.00 -0.22 11.62
N ASN A 20 -0.49 -0.54 12.82
CA ASN A 20 0.31 -1.16 13.89
C ASN A 20 0.80 -2.55 13.47
N SER A 21 -0.10 -3.42 13.01
CA SER A 21 0.24 -4.76 12.54
C SER A 21 1.29 -4.75 11.42
N LEU A 22 1.13 -3.85 10.44
CA LEU A 22 2.09 -3.68 9.34
C LEU A 22 3.44 -3.13 9.82
N SER A 23 3.44 -2.23 10.79
CA SER A 23 4.66 -1.68 11.39
C SER A 23 5.46 -2.77 12.10
N GLU A 24 4.80 -3.62 12.89
CA GLU A 24 5.41 -4.75 13.59
C GLU A 24 5.91 -5.80 12.61
N LYS A 25 5.07 -6.23 11.65
CA LYS A 25 5.41 -7.27 10.68
C LYS A 25 6.63 -6.91 9.82
N LYS A 26 6.81 -5.62 9.52
CA LYS A 26 7.88 -5.14 8.63
C LYS A 26 9.07 -4.55 9.38
N ASP A 27 9.01 -4.48 10.71
CA ASP A 27 9.99 -3.76 11.54
C ASP A 27 10.21 -2.32 11.06
N MET A 28 9.11 -1.60 10.85
CA MET A 28 9.10 -0.24 10.30
C MET A 28 8.26 0.69 11.17
N ASN A 29 8.67 1.94 11.32
CA ASN A 29 7.80 2.94 11.95
C ASN A 29 6.59 3.28 11.05
N LYS A 30 5.52 3.77 11.69
CA LYS A 30 4.25 4.13 11.04
C LYS A 30 4.43 5.06 9.83
N SER A 31 5.28 6.08 9.96
CA SER A 31 5.58 7.02 8.86
C SER A 31 6.34 6.36 7.71
N ALA A 32 7.13 5.33 7.95
CA ALA A 32 7.82 4.56 6.91
C ALA A 32 6.84 3.63 6.18
N VAL A 33 5.92 2.98 6.91
CA VAL A 33 4.84 2.17 6.33
C VAL A 33 3.95 3.03 5.43
N LEU A 34 3.47 4.18 5.91
CA LEU A 34 2.64 5.09 5.12
C LEU A 34 3.36 5.61 3.87
N ARG A 35 4.64 5.98 3.98
CA ARG A 35 5.45 6.36 2.81
C ARG A 35 5.69 5.21 1.84
N GLN A 36 5.73 3.97 2.30
CA GLN A 36 5.81 2.82 1.42
C GLN A 36 4.47 2.61 0.70
N ALA A 37 3.35 2.68 1.41
CA ALA A 37 2.01 2.57 0.84
C ALA A 37 1.76 3.64 -0.25
N LEU A 38 2.12 4.90 0.00
CA LEU A 38 2.00 5.98 -0.99
C LEU A 38 2.83 5.71 -2.26
N ARG A 39 4.06 5.19 -2.11
CA ARG A 39 4.90 4.82 -3.25
C ARG A 39 4.33 3.64 -4.03
N MET A 40 3.80 2.64 -3.34
CA MET A 40 3.13 1.50 -3.98
C MET A 40 1.90 1.95 -4.76
N MET A 41 1.08 2.83 -4.19
CA MET A 41 -0.09 3.38 -4.87
C MET A 41 0.31 4.09 -6.15
N GLY A 42 1.31 4.99 -6.11
CA GLY A 42 1.77 5.69 -7.31
C GLY A 42 2.31 4.75 -8.40
N LEU A 43 3.00 3.66 -8.02
CA LEU A 43 3.46 2.66 -8.98
C LEU A 43 2.29 1.90 -9.63
N ILE A 44 1.27 1.56 -8.85
CA ILE A 44 0.07 0.88 -9.35
C ILE A 44 -0.66 1.79 -10.34
N GLU A 45 -0.91 3.05 -9.99
CA GLU A 45 -1.55 4.02 -10.90
C GLU A 45 -0.77 4.16 -12.20
N GLN A 46 0.55 4.34 -12.12
CA GLN A 46 1.40 4.47 -13.31
C GLN A 46 1.27 3.26 -14.25
N ARG A 47 1.16 2.04 -13.70
CA ARG A 47 1.00 0.81 -14.49
C ARG A 47 -0.40 0.70 -15.10
N ILE A 48 -1.43 1.07 -14.35
CA ILE A 48 -2.82 1.11 -14.84
C ILE A 48 -2.93 2.12 -16.01
N GLU A 49 -2.34 3.30 -15.89
CA GLU A 49 -2.31 4.32 -16.95
C GLU A 49 -1.61 3.82 -18.23
N GLN A 50 -0.67 2.88 -18.10
CA GLN A 50 0.02 2.24 -19.22
C GLN A 50 -0.77 1.07 -19.83
N GLY A 51 -1.95 0.75 -19.29
CA GLY A 51 -2.80 -0.35 -19.72
C GLY A 51 -2.37 -1.72 -19.17
N GLU A 52 -1.47 -1.76 -18.18
CA GLU A 52 -1.12 -2.99 -17.48
C GLU A 52 -2.24 -3.41 -16.52
N LYS A 53 -2.31 -4.71 -16.23
CA LYS A 53 -3.27 -5.28 -15.28
C LYS A 53 -2.53 -5.82 -14.06
N PHE A 54 -3.08 -5.53 -12.88
CA PHE A 54 -2.55 -6.03 -11.62
C PHE A 54 -3.36 -7.25 -11.16
N TYR A 55 -2.68 -8.33 -10.83
CA TYR A 55 -3.28 -9.58 -10.37
C TYR A 55 -2.61 -10.03 -9.07
N PHE A 56 -3.41 -10.57 -8.16
CA PHE A 56 -2.90 -11.32 -7.02
C PHE A 56 -2.92 -12.80 -7.35
N GLU A 57 -1.76 -13.45 -7.20
CA GLU A 57 -1.61 -14.89 -7.38
C GLU A 57 -1.45 -15.57 -6.03
N THR A 58 -2.03 -16.75 -5.88
CA THR A 58 -1.81 -17.63 -4.73
C THR A 58 -0.98 -18.83 -5.16
N VAL A 59 -0.24 -19.42 -4.23
CA VAL A 59 0.67 -20.56 -4.51
C VAL A 59 -0.08 -21.77 -5.08
N ASP A 60 -1.38 -21.90 -4.78
CA ASP A 60 -2.29 -22.79 -5.49
C ASP A 60 -2.82 -22.07 -6.74
N GLU A 61 -2.19 -22.33 -7.89
CA GLU A 61 -2.44 -21.75 -9.23
C GLU A 61 -3.90 -21.84 -9.75
N LYS A 62 -4.86 -22.31 -8.94
CA LYS A 62 -6.24 -22.57 -9.36
C LYS A 62 -7.21 -21.40 -9.21
N LYS A 63 -6.88 -20.31 -8.50
CA LYS A 63 -7.77 -19.13 -8.41
C LYS A 63 -6.98 -17.83 -8.29
N SER A 64 -6.71 -17.21 -9.42
CA SER A 64 -6.25 -15.82 -9.52
C SER A 64 -7.47 -14.95 -9.84
N GLU A 65 -8.17 -14.43 -8.84
CA GLU A 65 -9.24 -13.45 -9.08
C GLU A 65 -9.14 -12.27 -8.11
N LEU A 66 -8.58 -11.17 -8.63
CA LEU A 66 -9.20 -9.86 -8.49
C LEU A 66 -8.68 -8.95 -9.60
N ILE A 67 -9.58 -8.37 -10.40
CA ILE A 67 -9.27 -7.28 -11.33
C ILE A 67 -9.72 -5.99 -10.61
N LEU A 68 -8.76 -5.18 -10.16
CA LEU A 68 -9.04 -3.76 -9.87
C LEU A 68 -8.87 -3.01 -11.19
N VAL A 69 -9.98 -2.48 -11.71
CA VAL A 69 -10.02 -1.51 -12.83
C VAL A 69 -10.08 -0.11 -12.23
#